data_AF-A0A953AP90-F1
#
_entry.id   AF-A0A953AP90-F1
#
_cell.length_a   1.000
_cell.length_b   1.000
_cell.length_c   1.000
_cell.angle_alpha   90.00
_cell.angle_beta   90.00
_cell.angle_gamma   90.00
#
_symmetry.space_group_name_H-M   'P 1'
#
loop_
_entity.id
_entity.type
_entity.pdbx_description
1 polymer ?
#
loop_
_entity_poly.entity_id
_entity_poly.type
_entity_poly.pdbx_seq_one_letter_code
_entity_poly.pdbx_strand_id
1 'polypeptide(L)'
;MPTQLQKRERIPVPAAVALRTHGEAAFDLGLHARSEIGEVELSLKLDGKSAIVVVRAPVVGKLSALYQLTPGEKPLLTAQRHTPPEAVAGSEVQSDLKSLRAELEAERIDHAATRRALAEAESEAESLRRRLERELSRSDRSDDGAGNESLRAELEAAREALKSARDELRDMRARLDATRGELDAERAEHAATRDGLEHLRADLRSRRGRVASTVEQSSTHGALDDAGFRTALDDPSEHASTRARLDDLTSPFEAERTDHGSTRTALDDARPRLGARRSDHTPTRTALSDPSEHASSRAALDDLASQLEAERTEHASTRIALDHARAQLEAERSEHASTRAALDDARSQLEAERSKHASTRAALDEATSQLEAERTRHASTRAAFDKATSQVEAERAEHASTRTALEEATSQLEAERSKHASTRAALDEATSQLEAERTRHASTRTALDDATSQLEAERSEQASTRAALDEATSQLEAERSEHASTRTALDDATSQLEAERSEHASTRAALDDTTSQLEAERTEHASTRAAL
;
A
#
# COMPACT_ATOMS: atom_id res chain seq x y z
N MET A 1 -32.22 -46.07 -37.68
CA MET A 1 -32.26 -47.21 -36.72
C MET A 1 -30.82 -47.55 -36.34
N PRO A 2 -30.41 -47.55 -35.07
CA PRO A 2 -31.04 -46.97 -33.87
C PRO A 2 -30.20 -45.79 -33.30
N THR A 3 -30.78 -44.68 -32.83
CA THR A 3 -31.38 -44.43 -31.50
C THR A 3 -30.49 -44.78 -30.29
N GLN A 4 -29.94 -43.75 -29.64
CA GLN A 4 -29.90 -43.69 -28.17
C GLN A 4 -30.37 -42.30 -27.73
N LEU A 5 -31.64 -42.28 -27.31
CA LEU A 5 -32.27 -41.20 -26.58
C LEU A 5 -31.57 -41.04 -25.23
N GLN A 6 -30.79 -39.97 -25.05
CA GLN A 6 -30.49 -39.52 -23.69
C GLN A 6 -31.68 -38.73 -23.16
N LYS A 7 -32.31 -39.32 -22.13
CA LYS A 7 -33.42 -38.78 -21.36
C LYS A 7 -33.15 -37.32 -20.99
N ARG A 8 -34.02 -36.43 -21.45
CA ARG A 8 -34.18 -35.08 -20.92
C ARG A 8 -34.75 -35.19 -19.50
N GLU A 9 -33.93 -35.07 -18.48
CA GLU A 9 -34.43 -34.67 -17.17
C GLU A 9 -34.68 -33.16 -17.20
N ARG A 10 -35.96 -32.79 -17.34
CA ARG A 10 -36.43 -31.43 -17.04
C ARG A 10 -36.38 -31.26 -15.54
N ILE A 11 -35.38 -30.55 -15.04
CA ILE A 11 -35.41 -29.98 -13.70
C ILE A 11 -36.17 -28.65 -13.79
N PRO A 12 -37.31 -28.46 -13.10
CA PRO A 12 -37.99 -27.17 -13.05
C PRO A 12 -37.19 -26.26 -12.12
N VAL A 13 -36.61 -25.19 -12.67
CA VAL A 13 -36.09 -24.09 -11.84
C VAL A 13 -37.28 -23.24 -11.41
N PRO A 14 -37.53 -23.02 -10.11
CA PRO A 14 -38.57 -22.10 -9.69
C PRO A 14 -38.22 -20.68 -10.15
N ALA A 15 -39.15 -20.12 -10.93
CA ALA A 15 -39.13 -18.75 -11.38
C ALA A 15 -39.20 -17.78 -10.18
N ALA A 16 -38.29 -16.80 -10.13
CA ALA A 16 -38.59 -15.44 -9.69
C ALA A 16 -37.34 -14.54 -9.81
N VAL A 17 -37.12 -13.95 -10.99
CA VAL A 17 -36.58 -12.60 -11.08
C VAL A 17 -37.47 -11.84 -12.04
N ALA A 18 -38.48 -11.16 -11.48
CA ALA A 18 -39.35 -10.27 -12.22
C ALA A 18 -38.62 -8.95 -12.48
N LEU A 19 -38.00 -8.80 -13.64
CA LEU A 19 -37.69 -7.47 -14.19
C LEU A 19 -38.93 -6.97 -14.91
N ARG A 20 -39.65 -6.06 -14.26
CA ARG A 20 -40.76 -5.33 -14.85
C ARG A 20 -40.17 -4.18 -15.69
N THR A 21 -40.18 -4.32 -17.01
CA THR A 21 -40.02 -3.19 -17.95
C THR A 21 -41.13 -3.25 -18.98
N HIS A 22 -41.85 -2.15 -19.13
CA HIS A 22 -42.92 -1.94 -20.10
C HIS A 22 -42.39 -1.96 -21.54
N GLY A 23 -43.12 -2.60 -22.46
CA GLY A 23 -42.97 -2.42 -23.92
C GLY A 23 -43.05 -3.73 -24.71
N GLU A 24 -44.10 -3.87 -25.53
CA GLU A 24 -44.33 -4.99 -26.46
C GLU A 24 -43.24 -5.07 -27.54
N ALA A 25 -42.46 -6.16 -27.53
CA ALA A 25 -41.83 -6.73 -28.73
C ALA A 25 -41.38 -8.17 -28.41
N ALA A 26 -41.93 -9.14 -29.14
CA ALA A 26 -41.56 -10.54 -29.03
C ALA A 26 -40.14 -10.76 -29.59
N PHE A 27 -39.22 -11.34 -28.79
CA PHE A 27 -37.88 -11.73 -29.24
C PHE A 27 -37.65 -13.21 -28.92
N ASP A 28 -37.40 -14.01 -29.97
CA ASP A 28 -36.95 -15.40 -29.87
C ASP A 28 -35.47 -15.42 -29.47
N LEU A 29 -35.16 -15.98 -28.30
CA LEU A 29 -33.80 -16.14 -27.79
C LEU A 29 -33.44 -17.64 -27.74
N GLY A 30 -32.60 -18.07 -28.70
CA GLY A 30 -32.03 -19.41 -28.71
C GLY A 30 -30.77 -19.50 -27.81
N LEU A 31 -30.91 -20.12 -26.64
CA LEU A 31 -29.81 -20.41 -25.71
C LEU A 31 -29.01 -21.65 -26.15
N HIS A 32 -27.70 -21.49 -26.36
CA HIS A 32 -26.75 -22.60 -26.52
C HIS A 32 -25.71 -22.52 -25.40
N ALA A 33 -25.71 -23.47 -24.47
CA ALA A 33 -24.72 -23.59 -23.42
C ALA A 33 -23.69 -24.67 -23.79
N ARG A 34 -22.40 -24.32 -23.79
CA ARG A 34 -21.28 -25.28 -23.79
C ARG A 34 -20.66 -25.30 -22.40
N SER A 35 -20.49 -26.49 -21.86
CA SER A 35 -19.97 -26.74 -20.51
C SER A 35 -18.51 -27.15 -20.61
N GLU A 36 -17.60 -26.23 -20.31
CA GLU A 36 -16.31 -26.50 -19.66
C GLU A 36 -15.80 -25.15 -19.15
N ILE A 37 -15.75 -24.98 -17.82
CA ILE A 37 -15.36 -23.76 -17.10
C ILE A 37 -16.42 -22.63 -17.19
N GLY A 38 -17.34 -22.61 -16.22
CA GLY A 38 -17.93 -21.39 -15.60
C GLY A 38 -18.32 -20.15 -16.43
N GLU A 39 -18.48 -20.21 -17.75
CA GLU A 39 -18.81 -19.05 -18.59
C GLU A 39 -20.13 -19.29 -19.33
N VAL A 40 -21.09 -18.37 -19.19
CA VAL A 40 -22.35 -18.38 -19.95
C VAL A 40 -22.32 -17.20 -20.92
N GLU A 41 -22.23 -17.51 -22.20
CA GLU A 41 -22.21 -16.51 -23.27
C GLU A 41 -23.64 -16.24 -23.76
N LEU A 42 -24.14 -15.02 -23.57
CA LEU A 42 -25.45 -14.60 -24.07
C LEU A 42 -25.27 -13.71 -25.30
N SER A 43 -25.70 -14.23 -26.45
CA SER A 43 -25.71 -13.47 -27.71
C SER A 43 -27.08 -12.84 -27.95
N LEU A 44 -27.15 -11.51 -27.94
CA LEU A 44 -28.34 -10.75 -28.32
C LEU A 44 -28.14 -10.17 -29.74
N LYS A 45 -29.08 -10.44 -30.65
CA LYS A 45 -29.13 -9.83 -31.98
C LYS A 45 -30.25 -8.78 -32.01
N LEU A 46 -29.88 -7.52 -32.25
CA LEU A 46 -30.80 -6.42 -32.51
C LEU A 46 -30.39 -5.75 -33.83
N ASP A 47 -31.39 -5.52 -34.70
CA ASP A 47 -31.33 -4.91 -36.04
C ASP A 47 -29.96 -4.36 -36.49
N GLY A 48 -29.18 -5.24 -37.12
CA GLY A 48 -27.99 -4.85 -37.89
C GLY A 48 -26.72 -4.49 -37.10
N LYS A 49 -26.71 -4.56 -35.77
CA LYS A 49 -25.48 -4.41 -34.97
C LYS A 49 -25.37 -5.53 -33.93
N SER A 50 -24.35 -6.39 -34.09
CA SER A 50 -24.02 -7.42 -33.11
C SER A 50 -23.24 -6.80 -31.95
N ALA A 51 -23.77 -6.89 -30.74
CA ALA A 51 -23.06 -6.59 -29.50
C ALA A 51 -22.87 -7.89 -28.72
N ILE A 52 -21.63 -8.24 -28.40
CA ILE A 52 -21.29 -9.36 -27.53
C ILE A 52 -21.19 -8.79 -26.12
N VAL A 53 -22.08 -9.21 -25.22
CA VAL A 53 -22.03 -8.84 -23.81
C VAL A 53 -21.58 -10.08 -23.04
N VAL A 54 -20.32 -10.06 -22.61
CA VAL A 54 -19.77 -11.10 -21.72
C VAL A 54 -20.09 -10.70 -20.29
N VAL A 55 -21.07 -11.37 -19.68
CA VAL A 55 -21.39 -11.19 -18.25
C VAL A 55 -20.66 -12.28 -17.47
N ARG A 56 -19.64 -11.89 -16.70
CA ARG A 56 -19.03 -12.76 -15.68
C ARG A 56 -19.81 -12.62 -14.38
N ALA A 57 -20.51 -13.69 -14.00
CA ALA A 57 -21.16 -13.78 -12.69
C ALA A 57 -20.71 -15.08 -12.00
N PRO A 58 -20.20 -15.02 -10.74
CA PRO A 58 -19.92 -16.22 -9.98
C PRO A 58 -21.25 -16.87 -9.52
N VAL A 59 -21.48 -18.12 -9.92
CA VAL A 59 -22.59 -18.92 -9.39
C VAL A 59 -22.23 -19.38 -7.98
N VAL A 60 -22.53 -18.56 -6.96
CA VAL A 60 -22.48 -18.98 -5.56
C VAL A 60 -23.76 -19.75 -5.24
N GLY A 61 -23.74 -21.07 -5.45
CA GLY A 61 -24.80 -21.98 -5.04
C GLY A 61 -24.40 -22.75 -3.78
N LYS A 62 -24.93 -22.36 -2.61
CA LYS A 62 -24.92 -23.20 -1.40
C LYS A 62 -25.77 -24.46 -1.65
N LEU A 63 -25.13 -25.63 -1.77
CA LEU A 63 -25.78 -26.93 -1.63
C LEU A 63 -25.44 -27.50 -0.24
N SER A 64 -26.17 -27.02 0.77
CA SER A 64 -26.18 -27.66 2.09
C SER A 64 -27.40 -28.55 2.22
N ALA A 65 -27.14 -29.79 2.67
CA ALA A 65 -28.06 -30.77 3.24
C ALA A 65 -28.89 -31.67 2.29
N LEU A 66 -28.49 -32.94 2.22
CA LEU A 66 -29.34 -34.10 2.54
C LEU A 66 -28.53 -35.39 2.34
N TYR A 67 -28.00 -35.98 3.42
CA TYR A 67 -27.81 -37.43 3.47
C TYR A 67 -28.10 -37.93 4.89
N GLN A 68 -29.24 -38.57 5.01
CA GLN A 68 -29.62 -39.38 6.17
C GLN A 68 -28.81 -40.67 6.16
N LEU A 69 -28.41 -41.09 7.36
CA LEU A 69 -27.72 -42.34 7.66
C LEU A 69 -28.58 -43.56 7.29
N THR A 70 -28.01 -44.50 6.52
CA THR A 70 -28.33 -45.93 6.61
C THR A 70 -27.02 -46.74 6.60
N PRO A 71 -26.86 -47.77 7.46
CA PRO A 71 -25.60 -48.49 7.60
C PRO A 71 -25.57 -49.76 6.74
N GLY A 72 -24.44 -49.98 6.08
CA GLY A 72 -24.02 -51.29 5.58
C GLY A 72 -23.89 -51.37 4.07
N GLU A 73 -22.65 -51.31 3.58
CA GLU A 73 -22.05 -52.27 2.64
C GLU A 73 -20.57 -51.93 2.39
N LYS A 74 -19.77 -52.97 2.16
CA LYS A 74 -18.28 -52.95 2.10
C LYS A 74 -17.75 -52.19 0.85
N PRO A 75 -16.55 -51.59 0.90
CA PRO A 75 -16.06 -50.75 -0.19
C PRO A 75 -15.39 -51.56 -1.30
N LEU A 76 -15.76 -51.27 -2.56
CA LEU A 76 -14.92 -51.53 -3.72
C LEU A 76 -14.12 -50.26 -4.02
N LEU A 77 -12.79 -50.37 -3.87
CA LEU A 77 -11.82 -49.33 -4.16
C LEU A 77 -11.69 -49.12 -5.68
N THR A 78 -12.29 -48.07 -6.21
CA THR A 78 -11.83 -47.42 -7.44
C THR A 78 -11.08 -46.14 -7.06
N ALA A 79 -9.79 -46.11 -7.40
CA ALA A 79 -8.89 -45.00 -7.15
C ALA A 79 -9.30 -43.76 -7.97
N GLN A 80 -10.16 -42.93 -7.40
CA GLN A 80 -10.40 -41.58 -7.88
C GLN A 80 -9.26 -40.71 -7.34
N ARG A 81 -8.43 -40.16 -8.23
CA ARG A 81 -7.41 -39.18 -7.88
C ARG A 81 -8.10 -37.95 -7.28
N HIS A 82 -8.27 -37.93 -5.96
CA HIS A 82 -8.64 -36.72 -5.24
C HIS A 82 -7.41 -35.82 -5.22
N THR A 83 -7.46 -34.76 -6.03
CA THR A 83 -6.67 -33.55 -5.77
C THR A 83 -7.09 -33.05 -4.38
N PRO A 84 -6.14 -32.87 -3.44
CA PRO A 84 -6.49 -32.45 -2.09
C PRO A 84 -7.15 -31.06 -2.14
N PRO A 85 -8.23 -30.81 -1.37
CA PRO A 85 -8.92 -29.52 -1.35
C PRO A 85 -7.98 -28.35 -0.96
N GLU A 86 -6.86 -28.66 -0.29
CA GLU A 86 -5.79 -27.72 0.05
C GLU A 86 -5.09 -27.10 -1.16
N ALA A 87 -4.99 -27.83 -2.29
CA ALA A 87 -4.34 -27.31 -3.50
C ALA A 87 -5.25 -26.35 -4.28
N VAL A 88 -6.56 -26.55 -4.20
CA VAL A 88 -7.56 -25.73 -4.88
C VAL A 88 -7.75 -24.40 -4.15
N ALA A 89 -7.95 -24.43 -2.83
CA ALA A 89 -8.11 -23.22 -2.01
C ALA A 89 -6.87 -22.31 -2.03
N GLY A 90 -5.66 -22.88 -2.01
CA GLY A 90 -4.43 -22.10 -2.14
C GLY A 90 -4.24 -21.47 -3.52
N SER A 91 -4.73 -22.12 -4.59
CA SER A 91 -4.65 -21.58 -5.95
C SER A 91 -5.67 -20.47 -6.21
N GLU A 92 -6.85 -20.54 -5.60
CA GLU A 92 -7.93 -19.54 -5.73
C GLU A 92 -7.57 -18.22 -5.02
N VAL A 93 -7.12 -18.27 -3.76
CA VAL A 93 -6.68 -17.06 -3.03
C VAL A 93 -5.47 -16.40 -3.71
N GLN A 94 -4.59 -17.19 -4.31
CA GLN A 94 -3.42 -16.67 -5.03
C GLN A 94 -3.80 -16.03 -6.38
N SER A 95 -4.86 -16.52 -7.05
CA SER A 95 -5.41 -15.84 -8.23
C SER A 95 -6.13 -14.55 -7.86
N ASP A 96 -6.87 -14.52 -6.74
CA ASP A 96 -7.63 -13.35 -6.31
C ASP A 96 -6.71 -12.21 -5.87
N LEU A 97 -5.65 -12.51 -5.11
CA LEU A 97 -4.58 -11.54 -4.77
C LEU A 97 -3.88 -10.98 -6.01
N LYS A 98 -3.73 -11.80 -7.07
CA LYS A 98 -3.12 -11.35 -8.33
C LYS A 98 -4.06 -10.43 -9.11
N SER A 99 -5.37 -10.71 -9.09
CA SER A 99 -6.41 -9.86 -9.70
C SER A 99 -6.49 -8.50 -9.00
N LEU A 100 -6.65 -8.49 -7.67
CA LEU A 100 -6.71 -7.26 -6.86
C LEU A 100 -5.46 -6.39 -7.02
N ARG A 101 -4.28 -7.01 -7.13
CA ARG A 101 -3.04 -6.27 -7.38
C ARG A 101 -3.02 -5.60 -8.76
N ALA A 102 -3.53 -6.28 -9.79
CA ALA A 102 -3.63 -5.74 -11.13
C ALA A 102 -4.64 -4.58 -11.20
N GLU A 103 -5.78 -4.71 -10.52
CA GLU A 103 -6.79 -3.64 -10.39
C GLU A 103 -6.23 -2.43 -9.65
N LEU A 104 -5.52 -2.62 -8.54
CA LEU A 104 -4.86 -1.54 -7.80
C LEU A 104 -3.81 -0.80 -8.65
N GLU A 105 -3.10 -1.52 -9.53
CA GLU A 105 -2.09 -0.95 -10.41
C GLU A 105 -2.75 -0.16 -11.56
N ALA A 106 -3.85 -0.65 -12.11
CA ALA A 106 -4.66 0.10 -13.10
C ALA A 106 -5.22 1.40 -12.50
N GLU A 107 -5.84 1.34 -11.32
CA GLU A 107 -6.38 2.54 -10.65
C GLU A 107 -5.29 3.57 -10.30
N ARG A 108 -4.08 3.12 -9.98
CA ARG A 108 -2.92 4.00 -9.74
C ARG A 108 -2.49 4.74 -11.00
N ILE A 109 -2.53 4.06 -12.16
CA ILE A 109 -2.20 4.66 -13.45
C ILE A 109 -3.25 5.72 -13.81
N ASP A 110 -4.53 5.41 -13.62
CA ASP A 110 -5.63 6.35 -13.89
C ASP A 110 -5.60 7.57 -12.95
N HIS A 111 -5.34 7.37 -11.66
CA HIS A 111 -5.12 8.46 -10.70
C HIS A 111 -3.89 9.33 -11.07
N ALA A 112 -2.84 8.73 -11.65
CA ALA A 112 -1.67 9.49 -12.11
C ALA A 112 -1.99 10.30 -13.38
N ALA A 113 -2.77 9.75 -14.31
CA ALA A 113 -3.20 10.43 -15.52
C ALA A 113 -4.09 11.64 -15.21
N THR A 114 -5.06 11.47 -14.32
CA THR A 114 -5.98 12.54 -13.89
C THR A 114 -5.28 13.64 -13.08
N ARG A 115 -4.25 13.31 -12.28
CA ARG A 115 -3.39 14.34 -11.67
C ARG A 115 -2.62 15.20 -12.67
N ARG A 116 -2.21 14.63 -13.82
CA ARG A 116 -1.55 15.41 -14.88
C ARG A 116 -2.55 16.34 -15.56
N ALA A 117 -3.74 15.84 -15.89
CA ALA A 117 -4.82 16.65 -16.45
C ALA A 117 -5.22 17.82 -15.52
N LEU A 118 -5.27 17.58 -14.20
CA LEU A 118 -5.51 18.64 -13.22
C LEU A 118 -4.41 19.73 -13.28
N ALA A 119 -3.14 19.34 -13.32
CA ALA A 119 -2.02 20.30 -13.38
C ALA A 119 -2.03 21.12 -14.69
N GLU A 120 -2.40 20.50 -15.80
CA GLU A 120 -2.59 21.18 -17.09
C GLU A 120 -3.73 22.21 -17.01
N ALA A 121 -4.89 21.82 -16.48
CA ALA A 121 -6.03 22.72 -16.27
C ALA A 121 -5.71 23.89 -15.32
N GLU A 122 -4.91 23.65 -14.27
CA GLU A 122 -4.44 24.71 -13.35
C GLU A 122 -3.56 25.73 -14.09
N SER A 123 -2.67 25.24 -14.96
CA SER A 123 -1.79 26.10 -15.77
C SER A 123 -2.57 26.92 -16.80
N GLU A 124 -3.60 26.33 -17.43
CA GLU A 124 -4.48 27.02 -18.37
C GLU A 124 -5.28 28.13 -17.69
N ALA A 125 -5.87 27.84 -16.53
CA ALA A 125 -6.61 28.81 -15.73
C ALA A 125 -5.73 30.00 -15.27
N GLU A 126 -4.48 29.73 -14.87
CA GLU A 126 -3.51 30.80 -14.58
C GLU A 126 -3.16 31.64 -15.81
N SER A 127 -2.99 31.01 -16.97
CA SER A 127 -2.67 31.71 -18.22
C SER A 127 -3.80 32.65 -18.64
N LEU A 128 -5.05 32.20 -18.52
CA LEU A 128 -6.27 32.96 -18.80
C LEU A 128 -6.43 34.12 -17.81
N ARG A 129 -6.18 33.88 -16.51
CA ARG A 129 -6.19 34.94 -15.49
C ARG A 129 -5.16 36.05 -15.80
N ARG A 130 -3.92 35.67 -16.13
CA ARG A 130 -2.87 36.64 -16.51
C ARG A 130 -3.19 37.37 -17.80
N ARG A 131 -3.96 36.76 -18.71
CA ARG A 131 -4.43 37.40 -19.94
C ARG A 131 -5.52 38.42 -19.65
N LEU A 132 -6.51 38.05 -18.83
CA LEU A 132 -7.57 38.96 -18.38
C LEU A 132 -7.00 40.17 -17.62
N GLU A 133 -6.03 39.96 -16.73
CA GLU A 133 -5.37 41.04 -16.00
C GLU A 133 -4.61 42.02 -16.92
N ARG A 134 -3.98 41.50 -17.98
CA ARG A 134 -3.34 42.32 -19.02
C ARG A 134 -4.34 43.09 -19.87
N GLU A 135 -5.49 42.51 -20.19
CA GLU A 135 -6.53 43.19 -20.97
C GLU A 135 -7.28 44.23 -20.14
N LEU A 136 -7.59 43.96 -18.88
CA LEU A 136 -8.12 44.96 -17.95
C LEU A 136 -7.14 46.13 -17.77
N SER A 137 -5.84 45.87 -17.69
CA SER A 137 -4.81 46.92 -17.63
C SER A 137 -4.65 47.72 -18.93
N ARG A 138 -5.12 47.19 -20.07
CA ARG A 138 -5.13 47.88 -21.38
C ARG A 138 -6.44 48.62 -21.64
N SER A 139 -7.56 48.13 -21.07
CA SER A 139 -8.92 48.60 -21.28
C SER A 139 -9.25 49.95 -20.64
N ASP A 140 -8.37 50.51 -19.80
CA ASP A 140 -8.44 51.93 -19.38
C ASP A 140 -8.38 52.92 -20.58
N ARG A 141 -8.20 52.43 -21.82
CA ARG A 141 -8.16 53.23 -23.06
C ARG A 141 -9.06 52.75 -24.21
N SER A 142 -9.78 51.63 -24.11
CA SER A 142 -10.72 51.19 -25.15
C SER A 142 -11.91 50.39 -24.60
N ASP A 143 -13.07 50.62 -25.22
CA ASP A 143 -14.40 50.09 -24.90
C ASP A 143 -14.57 48.61 -25.33
N ASP A 144 -13.56 47.76 -25.10
CA ASP A 144 -13.56 46.35 -25.51
C ASP A 144 -14.18 45.42 -24.43
N GLY A 145 -15.41 45.73 -24.03
CA GLY A 145 -16.16 44.96 -23.02
C GLY A 145 -16.39 43.48 -23.40
N ALA A 146 -16.56 43.19 -24.69
CA ALA A 146 -16.87 41.85 -25.20
C ALA A 146 -15.70 40.85 -25.05
N GLY A 147 -14.45 41.30 -25.21
CA GLY A 147 -13.27 40.44 -25.06
C GLY A 147 -13.03 40.02 -23.61
N ASN A 148 -13.23 40.97 -22.68
CA ASN A 148 -13.16 40.70 -21.25
C ASN A 148 -14.29 39.76 -20.78
N GLU A 149 -15.48 39.85 -21.36
CA GLU A 149 -16.60 38.95 -21.04
C GLU A 149 -16.35 37.52 -21.54
N SER A 150 -15.79 37.37 -22.74
CA SER A 150 -15.35 36.06 -23.28
C SER A 150 -14.27 35.41 -22.42
N LEU A 151 -13.25 36.18 -22.02
CA LEU A 151 -12.17 35.68 -21.15
C LEU A 151 -12.68 35.32 -19.74
N ARG A 152 -13.67 36.04 -19.22
CA ARG A 152 -14.32 35.70 -17.94
C ARG A 152 -15.12 34.40 -18.06
N ALA A 153 -15.84 34.19 -19.17
CA ALA A 153 -16.57 32.96 -19.42
C ALA A 153 -15.63 31.74 -19.56
N GLU A 154 -14.51 31.89 -20.28
CA GLU A 154 -13.48 30.86 -20.39
C GLU A 154 -12.81 30.54 -19.04
N LEU A 155 -12.54 31.55 -18.21
CA LEU A 155 -11.99 31.37 -16.87
C LEU A 155 -12.96 30.60 -15.96
N GLU A 156 -14.26 30.90 -16.04
CA GLU A 156 -15.28 30.23 -15.25
C GLU A 156 -15.46 28.77 -15.70
N ALA A 157 -15.43 28.52 -17.01
CA ALA A 157 -15.42 27.16 -17.55
C ALA A 157 -14.19 26.36 -17.07
N ALA A 158 -13.00 26.98 -17.07
CA ALA A 158 -11.78 26.36 -16.55
C ALA A 158 -11.86 26.06 -15.05
N ARG A 159 -12.51 26.92 -14.25
CA ARG A 159 -12.73 26.70 -12.81
C ARG A 159 -13.68 25.55 -12.54
N GLU A 160 -14.77 25.43 -13.29
CA GLU A 160 -15.69 24.30 -13.18
C GLU A 160 -15.04 22.99 -13.62
N ALA A 161 -14.20 23.01 -14.67
CA ALA A 161 -13.39 21.86 -15.06
C ALA A 161 -12.40 21.44 -13.95
N LEU A 162 -11.74 22.40 -13.29
CA LEU A 162 -10.86 22.14 -12.15
C LEU A 162 -11.59 21.55 -10.95
N LYS A 163 -12.81 22.01 -10.68
CA LYS A 163 -13.66 21.49 -9.61
C LYS A 163 -14.06 20.04 -9.91
N SER A 164 -14.52 19.76 -11.13
CA SER A 164 -14.86 18.40 -11.58
C SER A 164 -13.67 17.46 -11.48
N ALA A 165 -12.49 17.86 -11.96
CA ALA A 165 -11.27 17.04 -11.90
C ALA A 165 -10.82 16.77 -10.44
N ARG A 166 -11.03 17.71 -9.52
CA ARG A 166 -10.74 17.54 -8.10
C ARG A 166 -11.71 16.56 -7.43
N ASP A 167 -12.98 16.62 -7.79
CA ASP A 167 -14.00 15.70 -7.28
C ASP A 167 -13.75 14.27 -7.81
N GLU A 168 -13.41 14.11 -9.10
CA GLU A 168 -12.98 12.82 -9.66
C GLU A 168 -11.75 12.24 -8.95
N LEU A 169 -10.73 13.06 -8.66
CA LEU A 169 -9.55 12.63 -7.90
C LEU A 169 -9.89 12.20 -6.47
N ARG A 170 -10.89 12.84 -5.85
CA ARG A 170 -11.38 12.46 -4.52
C ARG A 170 -12.04 11.09 -4.57
N ASP A 171 -12.86 10.84 -5.59
CA ASP A 171 -13.52 9.54 -5.80
C ASP A 171 -12.52 8.44 -6.14
N MET A 172 -11.53 8.70 -7.00
CA MET A 172 -10.46 7.74 -7.31
C MET A 172 -9.62 7.41 -6.07
N ARG A 173 -9.35 8.38 -5.20
CA ARG A 173 -8.67 8.10 -3.92
C ARG A 173 -9.50 7.20 -3.01
N ALA A 174 -10.81 7.46 -2.91
CA ALA A 174 -11.69 6.63 -2.11
C ALA A 174 -11.74 5.18 -2.64
N ARG A 175 -11.76 4.98 -3.96
CA ARG A 175 -11.68 3.65 -4.58
C ARG A 175 -10.33 2.97 -4.32
N LEU A 176 -9.22 3.69 -4.47
CA LEU A 176 -7.87 3.17 -4.16
C LEU A 176 -7.70 2.76 -2.70
N ASP A 177 -8.32 3.49 -1.77
CA ASP A 177 -8.26 3.15 -0.34
C ASP A 177 -9.17 1.96 -0.02
N ALA A 178 -10.30 1.82 -0.71
CA ALA A 178 -11.18 0.65 -0.60
C ALA A 178 -10.50 -0.63 -1.13
N THR A 179 -9.92 -0.58 -2.34
CA THR A 179 -9.22 -1.74 -2.95
C THR A 179 -7.98 -2.14 -2.15
N ARG A 180 -7.28 -1.19 -1.53
CA ARG A 180 -6.21 -1.51 -0.55
C ARG A 180 -6.75 -2.20 0.69
N GLY A 181 -7.88 -1.72 1.23
CA GLY A 181 -8.53 -2.35 2.38
C GLY A 181 -8.92 -3.80 2.10
N GLU A 182 -9.47 -4.08 0.92
CA GLU A 182 -9.81 -5.43 0.46
C GLU A 182 -8.56 -6.31 0.32
N LEU A 183 -7.49 -5.80 -0.30
CA LEU A 183 -6.23 -6.52 -0.43
C LEU A 183 -5.59 -6.88 0.91
N ASP A 184 -5.66 -5.97 1.89
CA ASP A 184 -5.11 -6.20 3.22
C ASP A 184 -5.98 -7.18 4.03
N ALA A 185 -7.30 -7.18 3.84
CA ALA A 185 -8.20 -8.19 4.41
C ALA A 185 -7.91 -9.59 3.86
N GLU A 186 -7.78 -9.75 2.54
CA GLU A 186 -7.43 -11.02 1.89
C GLU A 186 -6.05 -11.54 2.33
N ARG A 187 -5.06 -10.66 2.49
CA ARG A 187 -3.75 -11.03 3.05
C ARG A 187 -3.85 -11.53 4.49
N ALA A 188 -4.73 -10.94 5.30
CA ALA A 188 -4.96 -11.36 6.67
C ALA A 188 -5.64 -12.74 6.72
N GLU A 189 -6.62 -13.02 5.85
CA GLU A 189 -7.22 -14.35 5.72
C GLU A 189 -6.20 -15.40 5.24
N HIS A 190 -5.37 -15.07 4.25
CA HIS A 190 -4.30 -15.95 3.80
C HIS A 190 -3.26 -16.21 4.92
N ALA A 191 -2.95 -15.22 5.76
CA ALA A 191 -2.08 -15.42 6.92
C ALA A 191 -2.72 -16.36 7.96
N ALA A 192 -4.01 -16.16 8.28
CA ALA A 192 -4.73 -17.01 9.23
C ALA A 192 -4.85 -18.46 8.74
N THR A 193 -5.13 -18.68 7.45
CA THR A 193 -5.18 -20.03 6.85
C THR A 193 -3.80 -20.71 6.85
N ARG A 194 -2.72 -19.95 6.59
CA ARG A 194 -1.35 -20.43 6.70
C ARG A 194 -1.00 -20.86 8.12
N ASP A 195 -1.32 -20.05 9.12
CA ASP A 195 -1.06 -20.36 10.53
C ASP A 195 -1.84 -21.63 10.96
N GLY A 196 -3.09 -21.78 10.51
CA GLY A 196 -3.88 -22.99 10.70
C GLY A 196 -3.25 -24.24 10.08
N LEU A 197 -2.70 -24.13 8.87
CA LEU A 197 -1.97 -25.22 8.20
C LEU A 197 -0.66 -25.57 8.93
N GLU A 198 0.07 -24.58 9.43
CA GLU A 198 1.27 -24.81 10.24
C GLU A 198 0.93 -25.54 11.54
N HIS A 199 -0.20 -25.19 12.18
CA HIS A 199 -0.73 -25.90 13.34
C HIS A 199 -1.10 -27.35 13.02
N LEU A 200 -1.83 -27.60 11.93
CA LEU A 200 -2.21 -28.95 11.50
C LEU A 200 -0.98 -29.82 11.18
N ARG A 201 0.05 -29.24 10.54
CA ARG A 201 1.34 -29.91 10.27
C ARG A 201 2.11 -30.24 11.54
N ALA A 202 2.05 -29.38 12.56
CA ALA A 202 2.64 -29.66 13.86
C ALA A 202 1.92 -30.82 14.55
N ASP A 203 0.59 -30.83 14.50
CA ASP A 203 -0.25 -31.90 15.05
C ASP A 203 -0.02 -33.26 14.36
N LEU A 204 0.10 -33.27 13.03
CA LEU A 204 0.45 -34.47 12.27
C LEU A 204 1.87 -34.95 12.59
N ARG A 205 2.84 -34.05 12.76
CA ARG A 205 4.19 -34.40 13.23
C ARG A 205 4.15 -35.02 14.62
N SER A 206 3.36 -34.46 15.52
CA SER A 206 3.19 -34.95 16.89
C SER A 206 2.49 -36.33 16.92
N ARG A 207 1.43 -36.53 16.12
CA ARG A 207 0.79 -37.83 15.92
C ARG A 207 1.76 -38.86 15.34
N ARG A 208 2.54 -38.50 14.32
CA ARG A 208 3.57 -39.37 13.74
C ARG A 208 4.65 -39.72 14.75
N GLY A 209 5.09 -38.76 15.57
CA GLY A 209 6.02 -39.01 16.68
C GLY A 209 5.46 -39.97 17.71
N ARG A 210 4.16 -39.85 18.07
CA ARG A 210 3.48 -40.83 18.94
C ARG A 210 3.43 -42.21 18.30
N VAL A 211 3.05 -42.32 17.03
CA VAL A 211 3.04 -43.62 16.31
C VAL A 211 4.45 -44.22 16.28
N ALA A 212 5.48 -43.42 15.98
CA ALA A 212 6.87 -43.87 16.03
C ALA A 212 7.27 -44.35 17.43
N SER A 213 6.90 -43.62 18.50
CA SER A 213 7.15 -44.06 19.88
C SER A 213 6.38 -45.33 20.27
N THR A 214 5.17 -45.56 19.75
CA THR A 214 4.44 -46.83 19.96
C THR A 214 5.04 -47.99 19.17
N VAL A 215 5.59 -47.72 17.99
CA VAL A 215 6.34 -48.69 17.19
C VAL A 215 7.69 -49.01 17.87
N GLU A 216 8.37 -48.04 18.46
CA GLU A 216 9.55 -48.27 19.29
C GLU A 216 9.22 -49.04 20.56
N GLN A 217 8.13 -48.72 21.26
CA GLN A 217 7.68 -49.48 22.45
C GLN A 217 7.32 -50.93 22.13
N SER A 218 6.69 -51.19 20.98
CA SER A 218 6.44 -52.56 20.49
C SER A 218 7.70 -53.25 19.98
N SER A 219 8.66 -52.49 19.43
CA SER A 219 10.00 -52.98 19.10
C SER A 219 10.79 -53.32 20.36
N THR A 220 10.62 -52.59 21.47
CA THR A 220 11.26 -52.95 22.76
C THR A 220 10.63 -54.16 23.45
N HIS A 221 9.40 -54.53 23.10
CA HIS A 221 8.80 -55.81 23.52
C HIS A 221 9.21 -56.98 22.60
N GLY A 222 9.63 -56.69 21.36
CA GLY A 222 10.28 -57.66 20.46
C GLY A 222 11.82 -57.71 20.57
N ALA A 223 12.45 -56.72 21.22
CA ALA A 223 13.91 -56.62 21.35
C ALA A 223 14.49 -57.48 22.48
N LEU A 224 13.65 -58.18 23.27
CA LEU A 224 14.14 -59.21 24.17
C LEU A 224 14.49 -60.52 23.45
N ASP A 225 14.17 -60.66 22.15
CA ASP A 225 14.52 -61.86 21.36
C ASP A 225 15.61 -61.61 20.29
N ASP A 226 16.02 -60.36 20.04
CA ASP A 226 16.93 -60.02 18.92
C ASP A 226 18.34 -59.55 19.36
N ALA A 227 18.61 -59.56 20.67
CA ALA A 227 19.93 -59.26 21.24
C ALA A 227 20.90 -60.46 21.19
N GLY A 228 20.43 -61.65 20.80
CA GLY A 228 21.26 -62.87 20.66
C GLY A 228 22.01 -63.01 19.34
N PHE A 229 21.75 -62.16 18.34
CA PHE A 229 22.25 -62.38 16.97
C PHE A 229 23.27 -61.35 16.46
N ARG A 230 23.56 -60.28 17.23
CA ARG A 230 24.40 -59.15 16.76
C ARG A 230 25.80 -59.04 17.38
N THR A 231 26.21 -59.95 18.25
CA THR A 231 27.57 -59.97 18.85
C THR A 231 28.50 -61.06 18.28
N ALA A 232 28.16 -61.68 17.15
CA ALA A 232 28.94 -62.79 16.58
C ALA A 232 29.49 -62.50 15.17
N LEU A 233 29.79 -61.24 14.82
CA LEU A 233 30.31 -60.87 13.50
C LEU A 233 31.45 -59.84 13.56
N ASP A 234 32.36 -59.97 14.53
CA ASP A 234 33.62 -59.23 14.49
C ASP A 234 34.75 -60.00 15.22
N ASP A 235 34.97 -61.26 14.81
CA ASP A 235 36.07 -62.08 15.31
C ASP A 235 37.02 -62.45 14.14
N PRO A 236 38.25 -61.88 14.07
CA PRO A 236 39.17 -62.07 12.95
C PRO A 236 39.89 -63.43 12.96
N SER A 237 39.34 -64.44 13.64
CA SER A 237 39.93 -65.77 13.80
C SER A 237 39.47 -66.81 12.74
N GLU A 238 38.50 -66.49 11.88
CA GLU A 238 37.96 -67.46 10.92
C GLU A 238 38.68 -67.53 9.55
N HIS A 239 39.63 -66.61 9.29
CA HIS A 239 40.45 -66.66 8.06
C HIS A 239 41.72 -67.50 8.18
N ALA A 240 42.10 -67.95 9.39
CA ALA A 240 43.20 -68.90 9.59
C ALA A 240 42.74 -70.36 9.45
N SER A 241 41.50 -70.66 9.84
CA SER A 241 40.95 -72.02 9.85
C SER A 241 40.47 -72.52 8.47
N THR A 242 40.11 -71.61 7.56
CA THR A 242 39.69 -71.95 6.19
C THR A 242 40.86 -72.18 5.25
N ARG A 243 42.03 -71.59 5.52
CA ARG A 243 43.29 -71.86 4.78
C ARG A 243 43.92 -73.18 5.23
N ALA A 244 43.89 -73.46 6.54
CA ALA A 244 44.33 -74.76 7.08
C ALA A 244 43.46 -75.94 6.61
N ARG A 245 42.14 -75.73 6.44
CA ARG A 245 41.22 -76.74 5.88
C ARG A 245 41.40 -77.00 4.39
N LEU A 246 42.01 -76.09 3.62
CA LEU A 246 42.30 -76.29 2.20
C LEU A 246 43.60 -77.11 2.00
N ASP A 247 44.58 -76.94 2.89
CA ASP A 247 45.80 -77.77 2.90
C ASP A 247 45.52 -79.20 3.41
N ASP A 248 44.61 -79.38 4.38
CA ASP A 248 44.20 -80.70 4.91
C ASP A 248 43.39 -81.55 3.91
N LEU A 249 42.72 -80.93 2.94
CA LEU A 249 41.98 -81.62 1.88
C LEU A 249 42.83 -81.91 0.62
N THR A 250 44.05 -81.37 0.56
CA THR A 250 45.00 -81.61 -0.55
C THR A 250 45.97 -82.76 -0.22
N SER A 251 46.26 -83.01 1.05
CA SER A 251 47.17 -84.08 1.50
C SER A 251 46.70 -85.54 1.26
N PRO A 252 45.40 -85.91 1.22
CA PRO A 252 45.03 -87.29 0.90
C PRO A 252 45.10 -87.61 -0.60
N PHE A 253 44.98 -86.61 -1.49
CA PHE A 253 45.03 -86.82 -2.94
C PHE A 253 46.46 -87.00 -3.49
N GLU A 254 47.50 -86.52 -2.81
CA GLU A 254 48.89 -86.82 -3.17
C GLU A 254 49.34 -88.20 -2.67
N ALA A 255 48.85 -88.64 -1.50
CA ALA A 255 49.14 -89.97 -0.93
C ALA A 255 48.43 -91.12 -1.68
N GLU A 256 47.21 -90.91 -2.17
CA GLU A 256 46.44 -91.93 -2.91
C GLU A 256 46.93 -92.09 -4.37
N ARG A 257 47.59 -91.06 -4.93
CA ARG A 257 48.23 -91.12 -6.26
C ARG A 257 49.54 -91.90 -6.26
N THR A 258 50.24 -91.95 -5.12
CA THR A 258 51.43 -92.80 -4.92
C THR A 258 51.10 -94.26 -4.65
N ASP A 259 49.90 -94.55 -4.12
CA ASP A 259 49.45 -95.92 -3.83
C ASP A 259 48.88 -96.62 -5.08
N HIS A 260 48.17 -95.89 -5.95
CA HIS A 260 47.78 -96.38 -7.29
C HIS A 260 48.97 -96.58 -8.25
N GLY A 261 50.07 -95.84 -8.05
CA GLY A 261 51.33 -96.07 -8.77
C GLY A 261 52.00 -97.38 -8.35
N SER A 262 51.99 -97.67 -7.04
CA SER A 262 52.63 -98.84 -6.43
C SER A 262 51.89 -100.15 -6.75
N THR A 263 50.56 -100.13 -6.78
CA THR A 263 49.71 -101.27 -7.18
C THR A 263 49.78 -101.56 -8.69
N ARG A 264 49.95 -100.53 -9.53
CA ARG A 264 50.16 -100.68 -10.97
C ARG A 264 51.54 -101.26 -11.31
N THR A 265 52.60 -100.85 -10.61
CA THR A 265 53.95 -101.46 -10.74
C THR A 265 54.00 -102.89 -10.20
N ALA A 266 53.27 -103.21 -9.13
CA ALA A 266 53.15 -104.57 -8.62
C ALA A 266 52.39 -105.50 -9.60
N LEU A 267 51.41 -104.96 -10.34
CA LEU A 267 50.67 -105.69 -11.38
C LEU A 267 51.50 -105.91 -12.66
N ASP A 268 52.32 -104.92 -13.05
CA ASP A 268 53.23 -105.05 -14.19
C ASP A 268 54.42 -106.00 -13.90
N ASP A 269 54.88 -106.11 -12.64
CA ASP A 269 55.91 -107.08 -12.20
C ASP A 269 55.38 -108.52 -11.99
N ALA A 270 54.08 -108.69 -11.70
CA ALA A 270 53.46 -110.01 -11.55
C ALA A 270 53.16 -110.70 -12.89
N ARG A 271 53.01 -109.93 -13.98
CA ARG A 271 52.64 -110.41 -15.31
C ARG A 271 53.69 -111.32 -15.99
N PRO A 272 55.01 -111.05 -15.93
CA PRO A 272 56.03 -111.99 -16.43
C PRO A 272 56.20 -113.23 -15.53
N ARG A 273 55.85 -113.15 -14.23
CA ARG A 273 55.92 -114.29 -13.30
C ARG A 273 54.81 -115.33 -13.52
N LEU A 274 53.63 -114.90 -13.98
CA LEU A 274 52.56 -115.80 -14.44
C LEU A 274 52.79 -116.34 -15.86
N GLY A 275 53.50 -115.59 -16.71
CA GLY A 275 53.96 -116.06 -18.04
C GLY A 275 55.06 -117.13 -17.96
N ALA A 276 56.03 -116.95 -17.06
CA ALA A 276 57.14 -117.89 -16.83
C ALA A 276 56.71 -119.18 -16.12
N ARG A 277 55.69 -119.15 -15.25
CA ARG A 277 55.13 -120.35 -14.60
C ARG A 277 54.19 -121.18 -15.48
N ARG A 278 53.74 -120.61 -16.61
CA ARG A 278 52.87 -121.28 -17.61
C ARG A 278 53.65 -121.92 -18.75
N SER A 279 54.96 -121.64 -18.86
CA SER A 279 55.85 -122.19 -19.91
C SER A 279 56.72 -123.37 -19.45
N ASP A 280 56.72 -123.69 -18.15
CA ASP A 280 57.31 -124.93 -17.62
C ASP A 280 56.19 -125.82 -17.06
N HIS A 281 55.71 -126.77 -17.87
CA HIS A 281 54.99 -128.03 -17.55
C HIS A 281 54.05 -128.35 -18.72
N THR A 282 54.52 -129.00 -19.79
CA THR A 282 54.50 -130.46 -19.97
C THR A 282 55.02 -130.79 -21.39
N PRO A 283 55.47 -132.02 -21.76
CA PRO A 283 55.41 -133.29 -21.00
C PRO A 283 56.68 -134.18 -21.06
N THR A 284 56.94 -134.92 -19.98
CA THR A 284 57.43 -136.32 -20.00
C THR A 284 56.77 -137.01 -18.82
N ARG A 285 55.63 -137.69 -19.01
CA ARG A 285 55.51 -139.12 -19.31
C ARG A 285 56.34 -140.01 -18.37
N THR A 286 55.60 -140.76 -17.55
CA THR A 286 55.93 -141.94 -16.72
C THR A 286 56.73 -141.74 -15.43
N ALA A 287 56.03 -141.47 -14.31
CA ALA A 287 55.81 -142.44 -13.22
C ALA A 287 54.96 -141.86 -12.07
N LEU A 288 53.81 -142.51 -11.81
CA LEU A 288 53.25 -142.84 -10.48
C LEU A 288 52.98 -141.68 -9.51
N SER A 289 51.78 -141.10 -9.51
CA SER A 289 50.62 -141.53 -8.70
C SER A 289 50.74 -141.14 -7.22
N ASP A 290 50.50 -139.86 -6.91
CA ASP A 290 50.10 -139.44 -5.57
C ASP A 290 48.87 -138.50 -5.64
N PRO A 291 47.64 -138.98 -5.34
CA PRO A 291 46.42 -138.18 -5.31
C PRO A 291 46.51 -136.96 -4.37
N SER A 292 47.42 -137.01 -3.39
CA SER A 292 47.69 -135.97 -2.40
C SER A 292 48.14 -134.65 -3.04
N GLU A 293 49.06 -134.69 -4.02
CA GLU A 293 49.64 -133.48 -4.60
C GLU A 293 48.66 -132.75 -5.53
N HIS A 294 47.77 -133.49 -6.20
CA HIS A 294 46.67 -132.92 -6.95
C HIS A 294 45.61 -132.30 -6.05
N ALA A 295 45.34 -132.91 -4.88
CA ALA A 295 44.43 -132.34 -3.89
C ALA A 295 45.01 -131.03 -3.30
N SER A 296 46.31 -130.98 -2.98
CA SER A 296 46.99 -129.77 -2.50
C SER A 296 47.04 -128.66 -3.56
N SER A 297 47.33 -128.99 -4.82
CA SER A 297 47.34 -128.00 -5.91
C SER A 297 45.94 -127.45 -6.20
N ARG A 298 44.91 -128.31 -6.08
CA ARG A 298 43.51 -127.90 -6.25
C ARG A 298 43.04 -127.03 -5.08
N ALA A 299 43.44 -127.33 -3.85
CA ALA A 299 43.17 -126.51 -2.68
C ALA A 299 43.84 -125.13 -2.78
N ALA A 300 45.11 -125.08 -3.22
CA ALA A 300 45.82 -123.81 -3.43
C ALA A 300 45.19 -122.93 -4.54
N LEU A 301 44.61 -123.54 -5.58
CA LEU A 301 43.85 -122.84 -6.62
C LEU A 301 42.50 -122.33 -6.11
N ASP A 302 41.84 -123.07 -5.22
CA ASP A 302 40.58 -122.67 -4.57
C ASP A 302 40.80 -121.51 -3.58
N ASP A 303 41.91 -121.55 -2.83
CA ASP A 303 42.36 -120.43 -1.97
C ASP A 303 42.68 -119.17 -2.79
N LEU A 304 43.41 -119.32 -3.91
CA LEU A 304 43.71 -118.20 -4.80
C LEU A 304 42.44 -117.64 -5.46
N ALA A 305 41.50 -118.50 -5.83
CA ALA A 305 40.21 -118.08 -6.37
C ALA A 305 39.39 -117.31 -5.31
N SER A 306 39.42 -117.75 -4.05
CA SER A 306 38.78 -117.08 -2.93
C SER A 306 39.42 -115.73 -2.62
N GLN A 307 40.75 -115.64 -2.67
CA GLN A 307 41.49 -114.37 -2.51
C GLN A 307 41.20 -113.40 -3.67
N LEU A 308 41.18 -113.88 -4.91
CA LEU A 308 40.86 -113.05 -6.07
C LEU A 308 39.41 -112.53 -6.01
N GLU A 309 38.48 -113.34 -5.51
CA GLU A 309 37.11 -112.92 -5.31
C GLU A 309 36.98 -111.91 -4.16
N ALA A 310 37.74 -112.06 -3.08
CA ALA A 310 37.83 -111.06 -2.00
C ALA A 310 38.41 -109.72 -2.49
N GLU A 311 39.48 -109.76 -3.28
CA GLU A 311 40.07 -108.56 -3.91
C GLU A 311 39.08 -107.89 -4.89
N ARG A 312 38.28 -108.67 -5.62
CA ARG A 312 37.24 -108.12 -6.49
C ARG A 312 36.12 -107.45 -5.72
N THR A 313 35.70 -108.02 -4.58
CA THR A 313 34.67 -107.40 -3.74
C THR A 313 35.20 -106.12 -3.07
N GLU A 314 36.48 -106.09 -2.67
CA GLU A 314 37.16 -104.89 -2.17
C GLU A 314 37.34 -103.82 -3.26
N HIS A 315 37.77 -104.21 -4.46
CA HIS A 315 37.84 -103.28 -5.59
C HIS A 315 36.45 -102.76 -5.99
N ALA A 316 35.41 -103.59 -5.89
CA ALA A 316 34.04 -103.14 -6.12
C ALA A 316 33.58 -102.14 -5.04
N SER A 317 33.90 -102.38 -3.77
CA SER A 317 33.53 -101.49 -2.66
C SER A 317 34.26 -100.15 -2.72
N THR A 318 35.56 -100.14 -3.03
CA THR A 318 36.36 -98.92 -3.22
C THR A 318 35.88 -98.12 -4.43
N ARG A 319 35.51 -98.79 -5.53
CA ARG A 319 34.91 -98.11 -6.69
C ARG A 319 33.58 -97.43 -6.35
N ILE A 320 32.73 -98.10 -5.56
CA ILE A 320 31.47 -97.50 -5.06
C ILE A 320 31.77 -96.29 -4.16
N ALA A 321 32.76 -96.39 -3.26
CA ALA A 321 33.18 -95.29 -2.40
C ALA A 321 33.74 -94.09 -3.20
N LEU A 322 34.52 -94.35 -4.24
CA LEU A 322 35.05 -93.31 -5.13
C LEU A 322 33.94 -92.63 -5.93
N ASP A 323 32.99 -93.39 -6.46
CA ASP A 323 31.85 -92.82 -7.18
C ASP A 323 30.96 -91.99 -6.24
N HIS A 324 30.82 -92.39 -4.97
CA HIS A 324 30.16 -91.59 -3.93
C HIS A 324 30.94 -90.30 -3.61
N ALA A 325 32.25 -90.38 -3.42
CA ALA A 325 33.10 -89.19 -3.16
C ALA A 325 33.08 -88.20 -4.33
N ARG A 326 33.05 -88.69 -5.58
CA ARG A 326 32.88 -87.85 -6.78
C ARG A 326 31.53 -87.15 -6.79
N ALA A 327 30.45 -87.86 -6.45
CA ALA A 327 29.12 -87.27 -6.36
C ALA A 327 29.05 -86.19 -5.26
N GLN A 328 29.70 -86.41 -4.11
CA GLN A 328 29.81 -85.42 -3.04
C GLN A 328 30.59 -84.18 -3.49
N LEU A 329 31.75 -84.36 -4.15
CA LEU A 329 32.55 -83.25 -4.66
C LEU A 329 31.80 -82.43 -5.72
N GLU A 330 31.03 -83.09 -6.59
CA GLU A 330 30.22 -82.39 -7.59
C GLU A 330 29.08 -81.60 -6.93
N ALA A 331 28.44 -82.16 -5.90
CA ALA A 331 27.44 -81.45 -5.09
C ALA A 331 28.06 -80.22 -4.40
N GLU A 332 29.23 -80.36 -3.76
CA GLU A 332 29.94 -79.24 -3.14
C GLU A 332 30.35 -78.16 -4.14
N ARG A 333 30.80 -78.55 -5.35
CA ARG A 333 31.10 -77.60 -6.43
C ARG A 333 29.88 -76.83 -6.88
N SER A 334 28.73 -77.51 -6.99
CA SER A 334 27.46 -76.86 -7.32
C SER A 334 27.03 -75.87 -6.24
N GLU A 335 27.12 -76.24 -4.96
CA GLU A 335 26.86 -75.35 -3.82
C GLU A 335 27.82 -74.15 -3.80
N HIS A 336 29.11 -74.37 -4.04
CA HIS A 336 30.09 -73.31 -4.11
C HIS A 336 29.87 -72.37 -5.31
N ALA A 337 29.44 -72.90 -6.46
CA ALA A 337 29.05 -72.07 -7.61
C ALA A 337 27.81 -71.22 -7.29
N SER A 338 26.81 -71.80 -6.62
CA SER A 338 25.60 -71.10 -6.16
C SER A 338 25.93 -69.97 -5.16
N THR A 339 26.78 -70.25 -4.16
CA THR A 339 27.21 -69.25 -3.18
C THR A 339 28.04 -68.12 -3.81
N ARG A 340 28.90 -68.42 -4.80
CA ARG A 340 29.60 -67.38 -5.58
C ARG A 340 28.64 -66.49 -6.35
N ALA A 341 27.65 -67.07 -7.03
CA ALA A 341 26.64 -66.29 -7.75
C ALA A 341 25.85 -65.38 -6.79
N ALA A 342 25.43 -65.92 -5.63
CA ALA A 342 24.77 -65.13 -4.60
C ALA A 342 25.64 -63.99 -4.04
N LEU A 343 26.95 -64.20 -3.91
CA LEU A 343 27.88 -63.17 -3.46
C LEU A 343 28.06 -62.06 -4.50
N ASP A 344 28.16 -62.40 -5.78
CA ASP A 344 28.28 -61.42 -6.87
C ASP A 344 26.98 -60.61 -7.05
N ASP A 345 25.81 -61.23 -6.85
CA ASP A 345 24.52 -60.54 -6.77
C ASP A 345 24.49 -59.58 -5.57
N ALA A 346 24.92 -60.02 -4.38
CA ALA A 346 24.96 -59.19 -3.18
C ALA A 346 25.92 -58.00 -3.35
N ARG A 347 27.07 -58.19 -4.01
CA ARG A 347 28.02 -57.12 -4.34
C ARG A 347 27.41 -56.11 -5.29
N SER A 348 26.72 -56.57 -6.33
CA SER A 348 26.04 -55.71 -7.31
C SER A 348 24.94 -54.88 -6.64
N GLN A 349 24.16 -55.48 -5.74
CA GLN A 349 23.15 -54.77 -4.93
C GLN A 349 23.79 -53.72 -4.03
N LEU A 350 24.90 -54.05 -3.35
CA LEU A 350 25.63 -53.10 -2.50
C LEU A 350 26.19 -51.91 -3.29
N GLU A 351 26.71 -52.14 -4.49
CA GLU A 351 27.20 -51.07 -5.36
C GLU A 351 26.08 -50.16 -5.86
N ALA A 352 24.91 -50.74 -6.19
CA ALA A 352 23.72 -49.98 -6.52
C ALA A 352 23.24 -49.11 -5.34
N GLU A 353 23.21 -49.66 -4.12
CA GLU A 353 22.84 -48.91 -2.91
C GLU A 353 23.86 -47.81 -2.57
N ARG A 354 25.16 -48.07 -2.73
CA ARG A 354 26.21 -47.04 -2.58
C ARG A 354 26.03 -45.90 -3.57
N SER A 355 25.70 -46.23 -4.83
CA SER A 355 25.43 -45.23 -5.87
C SER A 355 24.20 -44.39 -5.54
N LYS A 356 23.11 -45.00 -5.06
CA LYS A 356 21.93 -44.29 -4.57
C LYS A 356 22.29 -43.37 -3.40
N HIS A 357 22.99 -43.87 -2.40
CA HIS A 357 23.42 -43.06 -1.24
C HIS A 357 24.29 -41.87 -1.66
N ALA A 358 25.24 -42.06 -2.59
CA ALA A 358 26.05 -40.98 -3.12
C ALA A 358 25.18 -39.91 -3.82
N SER A 359 24.19 -40.33 -4.62
CA SER A 359 23.26 -39.41 -5.28
C SER A 359 22.39 -38.64 -4.27
N THR A 360 21.92 -39.30 -3.21
CA THR A 360 21.14 -38.65 -2.13
C THR A 360 21.99 -37.65 -1.37
N ARG A 361 23.25 -37.96 -1.09
CA ARG A 361 24.18 -37.04 -0.43
C ARG A 361 24.44 -35.80 -1.28
N ALA A 362 24.69 -35.96 -2.58
CA ALA A 362 24.85 -34.83 -3.48
C ALA A 362 23.59 -33.94 -3.54
N ALA A 363 22.40 -34.55 -3.58
CA ALA A 363 21.15 -33.80 -3.53
C ALA A 363 20.95 -33.04 -2.20
N LEU A 364 21.39 -33.61 -1.08
CA LEU A 364 21.35 -32.96 0.22
C LEU A 364 22.32 -31.78 0.33
N ASP A 365 23.54 -31.93 -0.19
CA ASP A 365 24.55 -30.88 -0.21
C ASP A 365 24.08 -29.70 -1.07
N GLU A 366 23.46 -29.98 -2.22
CA GLU A 366 22.84 -28.96 -3.08
C GLU A 366 21.66 -28.26 -2.38
N ALA A 367 20.75 -29.02 -1.77
CA ALA A 367 19.62 -28.45 -1.02
C ALA A 367 20.08 -27.57 0.15
N THR A 368 21.18 -27.96 0.82
CA THR A 368 21.78 -27.18 1.91
C THR A 368 22.36 -25.87 1.38
N SER A 369 23.08 -25.92 0.26
CA SER A 369 23.63 -24.73 -0.41
C SER A 369 22.55 -23.75 -0.86
N GLN A 370 21.45 -24.27 -1.42
CA GLN A 370 20.28 -23.45 -1.79
C GLN A 370 19.63 -22.80 -0.57
N LEU A 371 19.50 -23.53 0.54
CA LEU A 371 18.95 -22.99 1.78
C LEU A 371 19.83 -21.87 2.37
N GLU A 372 21.15 -22.00 2.31
CA GLU A 372 22.08 -20.97 2.75
C GLU A 372 22.02 -19.72 1.86
N ALA A 373 21.90 -19.89 0.54
CA ALA A 373 21.70 -18.79 -0.39
C ALA A 373 20.39 -18.03 -0.10
N GLU A 374 19.28 -18.75 0.11
CA GLU A 374 17.99 -18.16 0.46
C GLU A 374 18.03 -17.45 1.83
N ARG A 375 18.70 -18.03 2.84
CA ARG A 375 18.92 -17.36 4.13
C ARG A 375 19.67 -16.04 3.98
N THR A 376 20.71 -16.03 3.15
CA THR A 376 21.50 -14.83 2.85
C THR A 376 20.65 -13.77 2.13
N ARG A 377 19.85 -14.19 1.15
CA ARG A 377 18.91 -13.31 0.44
C ARG A 377 17.84 -12.72 1.36
N HIS A 378 17.30 -13.53 2.26
CA HIS A 378 16.33 -13.09 3.26
C HIS A 378 16.95 -12.09 4.23
N ALA A 379 18.16 -12.35 4.72
CA ALA A 379 18.89 -11.40 5.58
C ALA A 379 19.14 -10.06 4.88
N SER A 380 19.56 -10.08 3.61
CA SER A 380 19.72 -8.87 2.80
C SER A 380 18.41 -8.11 2.61
N THR A 381 17.32 -8.83 2.34
CA THR A 381 15.99 -8.21 2.18
C THR A 381 15.53 -7.56 3.47
N ARG A 382 15.73 -8.23 4.62
CA ARG A 382 15.41 -7.68 5.94
C ARG A 382 16.20 -6.41 6.24
N ALA A 383 17.51 -6.43 6.00
CA ALA A 383 18.35 -5.23 6.18
C ALA A 383 17.91 -4.06 5.29
N ALA A 384 17.49 -4.34 4.05
CA ALA A 384 16.94 -3.32 3.16
C ALA A 384 15.60 -2.76 3.67
N PHE A 385 14.73 -3.62 4.20
CA PHE A 385 13.46 -3.22 4.81
C PHE A 385 13.67 -2.37 6.07
N ASP A 386 14.58 -2.76 6.95
CA ASP A 386 14.92 -2.00 8.16
C ASP A 386 15.44 -0.60 7.79
N LYS A 387 16.33 -0.52 6.78
CA LYS A 387 16.82 0.77 6.26
C LYS A 387 15.70 1.63 5.68
N ALA A 388 14.80 1.05 4.88
CA ALA A 388 13.66 1.77 4.31
C ALA A 388 12.71 2.28 5.40
N THR A 389 12.46 1.47 6.43
CA THR A 389 11.66 1.87 7.60
C THR A 389 12.28 3.08 8.31
N SER A 390 13.58 3.05 8.60
CA SER A 390 14.27 4.19 9.24
C SER A 390 14.26 5.45 8.37
N GLN A 391 14.34 5.32 7.04
CA GLN A 391 14.22 6.46 6.13
C GLN A 391 12.82 7.09 6.19
N VAL A 392 11.77 6.28 6.17
CA VAL A 392 10.39 6.76 6.30
C VAL A 392 10.15 7.41 7.67
N GLU A 393 10.71 6.87 8.75
CA GLU A 393 10.63 7.49 10.08
C GLU A 393 11.32 8.87 10.13
N ALA A 394 12.50 8.99 9.51
CA ALA A 394 13.20 10.27 9.40
C ALA A 394 12.40 11.29 8.57
N GLU A 395 11.86 10.88 7.42
CA GLU A 395 11.02 11.75 6.59
C GLU A 395 9.75 12.20 7.31
N ARG A 396 9.12 11.33 8.12
CA ARG A 396 7.98 11.70 8.96
C ARG A 396 8.34 12.72 10.03
N ALA A 397 9.52 12.59 10.65
CA ALA A 397 10.00 13.55 11.64
C ALA A 397 10.24 14.94 11.01
N GLU A 398 10.88 14.99 9.83
CA GLU A 398 11.07 16.22 9.05
C GLU A 398 9.73 16.84 8.63
N HIS A 399 8.77 16.02 8.18
CA HIS A 399 7.43 16.50 7.85
C HIS A 399 6.68 17.06 9.06
N ALA A 400 6.83 16.46 10.24
CA ALA A 400 6.25 16.98 11.48
C ALA A 400 6.88 18.33 11.86
N SER A 401 8.21 18.44 11.80
CA SER A 401 8.93 19.68 12.09
C SER A 401 8.53 20.81 11.14
N THR A 402 8.49 20.55 9.83
CA THR A 402 8.07 21.55 8.82
C THR A 402 6.62 21.98 9.02
N ARG A 403 5.73 21.07 9.43
CA ARG A 403 4.34 21.41 9.76
C ARG A 403 4.26 22.35 10.96
N THR A 404 4.98 22.06 12.05
CA THR A 404 5.02 22.95 13.22
C THR A 404 5.55 24.34 12.86
N ALA A 405 6.63 24.41 12.07
CA ALA A 405 7.17 25.68 11.61
C ALA A 405 6.16 26.48 10.74
N LEU A 406 5.37 25.80 9.92
CA LEU A 406 4.32 26.44 9.11
C LEU A 406 3.16 26.95 9.98
N GLU A 407 2.76 26.19 10.99
CA GLU A 407 1.73 26.60 11.96
C GLU A 407 2.20 27.86 12.72
N GLU A 408 3.44 27.89 13.20
CA GLU A 408 4.04 29.06 13.85
C GLU A 408 4.09 30.29 12.91
N ALA A 409 4.57 30.11 11.68
CA ALA A 409 4.62 31.18 10.68
C ALA A 409 3.23 31.74 10.36
N THR A 410 2.21 30.87 10.31
CA THR A 410 0.83 31.28 10.08
C THR A 410 0.30 32.12 11.24
N SER A 411 0.53 31.70 12.48
CA SER A 411 0.15 32.47 13.67
C SER A 411 0.86 33.83 13.74
N GLN A 412 2.14 33.90 13.37
CA GLN A 412 2.88 35.16 13.28
C GLN A 412 2.27 36.11 12.24
N LEU A 413 1.91 35.57 11.05
CA LEU A 413 1.29 36.35 10.00
C LEU A 413 -0.10 36.89 10.41
N GLU A 414 -0.90 36.09 11.12
CA GLU A 414 -2.18 36.53 11.66
C GLU A 414 -2.03 37.65 12.70
N ALA A 415 -1.03 37.54 13.59
CA ALA A 415 -0.71 38.58 14.56
C ALA A 415 -0.30 39.90 13.87
N GLU A 416 0.56 39.83 12.86
CA GLU A 416 0.97 41.02 12.08
C GLU A 416 -0.20 41.63 11.30
N ARG A 417 -1.07 40.81 10.70
CA ARG A 417 -2.30 41.31 10.05
C ARG A 417 -3.21 42.04 11.03
N SER A 418 -3.35 41.54 12.25
CA SER A 418 -4.13 42.19 13.31
C SER A 418 -3.52 43.54 13.71
N LYS A 419 -2.19 43.60 13.90
CA LYS A 419 -1.48 44.86 14.18
C LYS A 419 -1.65 45.88 13.05
N HIS A 420 -1.54 45.43 11.80
CA HIS A 420 -1.73 46.29 10.63
C HIS A 420 -3.17 46.82 10.56
N ALA A 421 -4.17 45.97 10.81
CA ALA A 421 -5.58 46.40 10.84
C ALA A 421 -5.82 47.44 11.94
N SER A 422 -5.27 47.23 13.14
CA SER A 422 -5.33 48.20 14.25
C SER A 422 -4.65 49.52 13.89
N THR A 423 -3.48 49.47 13.26
CA THR A 423 -2.75 50.67 12.82
C THR A 423 -3.54 51.45 11.76
N ARG A 424 -4.17 50.74 10.82
CA ARG A 424 -5.01 51.36 9.79
C ARG A 424 -6.23 52.04 10.40
N ALA A 425 -6.91 51.39 11.34
CA ALA A 425 -8.05 52.00 12.05
C ALA A 425 -7.64 53.26 12.83
N ALA A 426 -6.47 53.24 13.48
CA ALA A 426 -5.94 54.41 14.17
C ALA A 426 -5.60 55.56 13.20
N LEU A 427 -5.11 55.25 12.00
CA LEU A 427 -4.84 56.25 10.95
C LEU A 427 -6.13 56.86 10.39
N ASP A 428 -7.16 56.04 10.15
CA ASP A 428 -8.46 56.49 9.66
C ASP A 428 -9.13 57.42 10.70
N GLU A 429 -9.04 57.09 11.99
CA GLU A 429 -9.51 57.93 13.09
C GLU A 429 -8.73 59.26 13.16
N ALA A 430 -7.40 59.21 13.12
CA ALA A 430 -6.56 60.43 13.13
C ALA A 430 -6.85 61.34 11.93
N THR A 431 -7.12 60.75 10.76
CA THR A 431 -7.50 61.49 9.55
C THR A 431 -8.85 62.19 9.74
N SER A 432 -9.85 61.48 10.28
CA SER A 432 -11.17 62.03 10.59
C SER A 432 -11.10 63.19 11.60
N GLN A 433 -10.28 63.05 12.64
CA GLN A 433 -10.04 64.12 13.62
C GLN A 433 -9.39 65.34 12.97
N LEU A 434 -8.42 65.15 12.08
CA LEU A 434 -7.77 66.24 11.36
C LEU A 434 -8.75 66.99 10.43
N GLU A 435 -9.65 66.28 9.76
CA GLU A 435 -10.71 66.90 8.94
C GLU A 435 -11.71 67.70 9.76
N ALA A 436 -12.11 67.19 10.93
CA ALA A 436 -12.96 67.91 11.87
C ALA A 436 -12.30 69.20 12.37
N GLU A 437 -11.02 69.13 12.78
CA GLU A 437 -10.25 70.30 13.22
C GLU A 437 -10.07 71.33 12.10
N ARG A 438 -9.82 70.89 10.85
CA ARG A 438 -9.77 71.79 9.68
C ARG A 438 -11.10 72.51 9.47
N THR A 439 -12.21 71.79 9.59
CA THR A 439 -13.56 72.37 9.46
C THR A 439 -13.83 73.39 10.57
N ARG A 440 -13.47 73.07 11.82
CA ARG A 440 -13.58 73.98 12.96
C ARG A 440 -12.74 75.24 12.79
N HIS A 441 -11.49 75.09 12.32
CA HIS A 441 -10.61 76.21 12.03
C HIS A 441 -11.17 77.10 10.92
N ALA A 442 -11.70 76.51 9.84
CA ALA A 442 -12.35 77.27 8.77
C ALA A 442 -13.56 78.09 9.29
N SER A 443 -14.43 77.46 10.09
CA SER A 443 -15.56 78.15 10.74
C SER A 443 -15.11 79.28 11.66
N THR A 444 -14.06 79.05 12.46
CA THR A 444 -13.50 80.08 13.36
C THR A 444 -12.97 81.26 12.57
N ARG A 445 -12.33 81.01 11.42
CA ARG A 445 -11.82 82.06 10.54
C ARG A 445 -12.95 82.90 9.95
N THR A 446 -14.03 82.27 9.45
CA THR A 446 -15.21 83.00 8.97
C THR A 446 -15.83 83.86 10.07
N ALA A 447 -16.00 83.31 11.28
CA ALA A 447 -16.52 84.08 12.40
C ALA A 447 -15.65 85.29 12.78
N LEU A 448 -14.32 85.16 12.65
CA LEU A 448 -13.39 86.26 12.88
C LEU A 448 -13.47 87.33 11.77
N ASP A 449 -13.60 86.92 10.51
CA ASP A 449 -13.77 87.84 9.37
C ASP A 449 -15.10 88.62 9.50
N ASP A 450 -16.18 87.96 9.92
CA ASP A 450 -17.48 88.58 10.19
C ASP A 450 -17.39 89.58 11.36
N ALA A 451 -16.77 89.18 12.48
CA ALA A 451 -16.58 90.06 13.64
C ALA A 451 -15.71 91.29 13.30
N THR A 452 -14.69 91.11 12.45
CA THR A 452 -13.86 92.22 11.97
C THR A 452 -14.69 93.19 11.13
N SER A 453 -15.53 92.68 10.23
CA SER A 453 -16.42 93.50 9.39
C SER A 453 -17.46 94.26 10.22
N GLN A 454 -18.05 93.63 11.23
CA GLN A 454 -18.97 94.30 12.17
C GLN A 454 -18.29 95.45 12.92
N LEU A 455 -17.07 95.20 13.42
CA LEU A 455 -16.30 96.20 14.15
C LEU A 455 -15.86 97.38 13.25
N GLU A 456 -15.59 97.14 11.96
CA GLU A 456 -15.36 98.19 10.97
C GLU A 456 -16.63 99.03 10.71
N ALA A 457 -17.79 98.39 10.61
CA ALA A 457 -19.07 99.08 10.47
C ALA A 457 -19.38 99.96 11.70
N GLU A 458 -19.25 99.43 12.92
CA GLU A 458 -19.43 100.18 14.17
C GLU A 458 -18.50 101.39 14.27
N ARG A 459 -17.23 101.24 13.86
CA ARG A 459 -16.28 102.37 13.79
C ARG A 459 -16.72 103.44 12.80
N SER A 460 -17.25 103.04 11.64
CA SER A 460 -17.78 103.98 10.65
C SER A 460 -19.01 104.72 11.18
N GLU A 461 -19.92 104.01 11.87
CA GLU A 461 -21.08 104.64 12.53
C GLU A 461 -20.65 105.64 13.60
N GLN A 462 -19.73 105.25 14.49
CA GLN A 462 -19.17 106.15 15.50
C GLN A 462 -18.52 107.40 14.88
N ALA A 463 -17.78 107.25 13.78
CA ALA A 463 -17.19 108.37 13.06
C ALA A 463 -18.28 109.32 12.51
N SER A 464 -19.35 108.76 11.93
CA SER A 464 -20.50 109.55 11.46
C SER A 464 -21.22 110.27 12.59
N THR A 465 -21.45 109.60 13.73
CA THR A 465 -22.07 110.21 14.92
C THR A 465 -21.22 111.34 15.45
N ARG A 466 -19.89 111.17 15.49
CA ARG A 466 -18.97 112.22 15.93
C ARG A 466 -19.01 113.43 15.02
N ALA A 467 -18.98 113.23 13.70
CA ALA A 467 -19.11 114.33 12.74
C ALA A 467 -20.45 115.09 12.88
N ALA A 468 -21.55 114.37 13.08
CA ALA A 468 -22.86 114.99 13.33
C ALA A 468 -22.89 115.80 14.65
N LEU A 469 -22.22 115.30 15.70
CA LEU A 469 -22.10 116.01 16.97
C LEU A 469 -21.25 117.29 16.84
N ASP A 470 -20.14 117.22 16.09
CA ASP A 470 -19.27 118.38 15.82
C ASP A 470 -20.02 119.46 15.03
N GLU A 471 -20.83 119.07 14.03
CA GLU A 471 -21.70 119.96 13.27
C GLU A 471 -22.78 120.60 14.16
N ALA A 472 -23.49 119.80 14.96
CA ALA A 472 -24.50 120.31 15.89
C ALA A 472 -23.91 121.29 16.92
N THR A 473 -22.68 121.02 17.38
CA THR A 473 -21.95 121.93 18.27
C THR A 473 -21.64 123.25 17.58
N SER A 474 -21.19 123.21 16.31
CA SER A 474 -20.91 124.40 15.51
C SER A 474 -22.18 125.24 15.25
N GLN A 475 -23.30 124.58 14.95
CA GLN A 475 -24.60 125.25 14.79
C GLN A 475 -25.06 125.93 16.08
N LEU A 476 -24.93 125.25 17.23
CA LEU A 476 -25.27 125.82 18.53
C LEU A 476 -24.37 127.03 18.89
N GLU A 477 -23.09 126.98 18.53
CA GLU A 477 -22.18 128.13 18.69
C GLU A 477 -22.59 129.32 17.81
N ALA A 478 -22.99 129.07 16.57
CA ALA A 478 -23.51 130.10 15.67
C ALA A 478 -24.81 130.73 16.19
N GLU A 479 -25.80 129.91 16.59
CA GLU A 479 -27.04 130.38 17.20
C GLU A 479 -26.77 131.21 18.45
N ARG A 480 -25.87 130.77 19.34
CA ARG A 480 -25.45 131.55 20.52
C ARG A 480 -24.87 132.92 20.14
N SER A 481 -24.10 132.99 19.06
CA SER A 481 -23.54 134.23 18.55
C SER A 481 -24.61 135.17 18.01
N GLU A 482 -25.57 134.66 17.23
CA GLU A 482 -26.73 135.42 16.75
C GLU A 482 -27.61 135.91 17.91
N HIS A 483 -27.84 135.04 18.91
CA HIS A 483 -28.62 135.38 20.10
C HIS A 483 -27.93 136.45 20.94
N ALA A 484 -26.60 136.46 20.98
CA ALA A 484 -25.82 137.53 21.61
C ALA A 484 -25.93 138.85 20.81
N SER A 485 -25.80 138.79 19.49
CA SER A 485 -25.94 139.98 18.61
C SER A 485 -27.33 140.61 18.69
N THR A 486 -28.39 139.78 18.67
CA THR A 486 -29.77 140.25 18.80
C THR A 486 -30.04 140.87 20.17
N ARG A 487 -29.45 140.31 21.23
CA ARG A 487 -29.50 140.89 22.58
C ARG A 487 -28.84 142.26 22.63
N THR A 488 -27.65 142.43 22.05
CA THR A 488 -26.99 143.74 21.94
C THR A 488 -27.85 144.74 21.16
N ALA A 489 -28.42 144.34 20.01
CA ALA A 489 -29.30 145.22 19.23
C ALA A 489 -30.57 145.62 20.00
N LEU A 490 -31.13 144.72 20.82
CA LEU A 490 -32.28 145.01 21.68
C LEU A 490 -31.92 145.98 22.81
N ASP A 491 -30.75 145.81 23.42
CA ASP A 491 -30.23 146.73 24.45
C ASP A 491 -30.00 148.14 23.86
N ASP A 492 -29.44 148.23 22.65
CA ASP A 492 -29.27 149.49 21.90
C ASP A 492 -30.62 150.15 21.58
N ALA A 493 -31.58 149.38 21.05
CA ALA A 493 -32.93 149.89 20.74
C ALA A 493 -33.67 150.36 21.99
N THR A 494 -33.50 149.66 23.11
CA THR A 494 -34.06 150.07 24.41
C THR A 494 -33.45 151.39 24.85
N SER A 495 -32.14 151.56 24.72
CA SER A 495 -31.42 152.81 25.03
C SER A 495 -31.87 153.97 24.15
N GLN A 496 -32.08 153.73 22.85
CA GLN A 496 -32.63 154.73 21.91
C GLN A 496 -34.05 155.15 22.30
N LEU A 497 -34.92 154.19 22.63
CA LEU A 497 -36.29 154.47 23.07
C LEU A 497 -36.32 155.29 24.38
N GLU A 498 -35.40 155.01 25.31
CA GLU A 498 -35.22 155.82 26.53
C GLU A 498 -34.76 157.25 26.23
N ALA A 499 -33.85 157.43 25.27
CA ALA A 499 -33.44 158.75 24.79
C ALA A 499 -34.60 159.51 24.13
N GLU A 500 -35.33 158.89 23.19
CA GLU A 500 -36.53 159.48 22.56
C GLU A 500 -37.60 159.85 23.59
N ARG A 501 -37.85 159.00 24.58
CA ARG A 501 -38.76 159.31 25.69
C ARG A 501 -38.30 160.53 26.48
N SER A 502 -36.99 160.67 26.69
CA SER A 502 -36.40 161.83 27.37
C SER A 502 -36.54 163.11 26.53
N GLU A 503 -36.31 163.04 25.22
CA GLU A 503 -36.56 164.15 24.28
C GLU A 503 -38.05 164.52 24.20
N HIS A 504 -38.94 163.52 24.13
CA HIS A 504 -40.39 163.74 24.18
C HIS A 504 -40.83 164.38 25.50
N ALA A 505 -40.25 163.98 26.64
CA ALA A 505 -40.50 164.61 27.91
C ALA A 505 -39.99 166.07 27.92
N SER A 506 -38.81 166.33 27.36
CA SER A 506 -38.24 167.69 27.24
C SER A 506 -39.07 168.58 26.32
N THR A 507 -39.51 168.08 25.16
CA THR A 507 -40.37 168.83 24.22
C THR A 507 -41.74 169.08 24.81
N ARG A 508 -42.31 168.11 25.55
CA ARG A 508 -43.56 168.31 26.29
C ARG A 508 -43.41 169.38 27.37
N ALA A 509 -42.33 169.35 28.14
CA ALA A 509 -42.03 170.39 29.13
C ALA A 509 -41.90 171.77 28.45
N ALA A 510 -41.19 171.87 27.33
CA ALA A 510 -41.09 173.10 26.56
C ALA A 510 -42.45 173.57 26.01
N LEU A 511 -43.30 172.64 25.54
CA LEU A 511 -44.67 172.94 25.13
C LEU A 511 -45.54 173.44 26.29
N ASP A 512 -45.44 172.81 27.46
CA ASP A 512 -46.14 173.26 28.68
C ASP A 512 -45.65 174.66 29.11
N ASP A 513 -44.35 174.93 29.01
CA ASP A 513 -43.77 176.27 29.22
C ASP A 513 -44.29 177.29 28.21
N THR A 514 -44.29 176.98 26.91
CA THR A 514 -44.83 177.88 25.88
C THR A 514 -46.33 178.11 26.05
N THR A 515 -47.08 177.09 26.46
CA THR A 515 -48.51 177.21 26.76
C THR A 515 -48.72 178.12 27.96
N SER A 516 -47.91 177.97 29.01
CA SER A 516 -47.91 178.85 30.18
C SER A 516 -47.54 180.29 29.81
N GLN A 517 -46.56 180.50 28.90
CA GLN A 517 -46.21 181.81 28.36
C GLN A 517 -47.35 182.41 27.52
N LEU A 518 -48.02 181.64 26.67
CA LEU A 518 -49.17 182.08 25.89
C LEU A 518 -50.38 182.42 26.76
N GLU A 519 -50.59 181.68 27.86
CA GLU A 519 -51.58 182.00 28.88
C GLU A 519 -51.21 183.29 29.62
N ALA A 520 -49.94 183.45 30.00
CA ALA A 520 -49.43 184.70 30.57
C ALA A 520 -49.66 185.87 29.61
N GLU A 521 -49.24 185.77 28.34
CA GLU A 521 -49.50 186.78 27.31
C GLU A 521 -51.00 187.04 27.13
N ARG A 522 -51.86 186.02 27.11
CA ARG A 522 -53.33 186.22 27.05
C ARG A 522 -53.86 186.95 28.27
N THR A 523 -53.36 186.64 29.47
CA THR A 523 -53.75 187.36 30.69
C THR A 523 -53.23 188.79 30.68
N GLU A 524 -52.02 189.04 30.17
CA GLU A 524 -51.48 190.37 29.94
C GLU A 524 -52.31 191.12 28.89
N HIS A 525 -52.60 190.53 27.73
CA HIS A 525 -53.41 191.10 26.67
C HIS A 525 -54.86 191.37 27.12
N ALA A 526 -55.41 190.51 27.98
CA ALA A 526 -56.69 190.71 28.64
C ALA A 526 -56.64 191.85 29.66
N SER A 527 -55.54 191.97 30.42
CA SER A 527 -55.31 193.09 31.35
C SER A 527 -55.12 194.42 30.62
N THR A 528 -54.38 194.45 29.50
CA THR A 528 -54.23 195.66 28.66
C THR A 528 -55.53 196.02 27.96
N ARG A 529 -56.35 195.03 27.54
CA ARG A 529 -57.68 195.28 26.95
C ARG A 529 -58.71 195.71 28.01
N ALA A 530 -58.54 195.35 29.27
CA ALA A 530 -59.36 195.86 30.37
C ALA A 530 -58.93 197.26 30.85
N ALA A 531 -57.72 197.71 30.48
CA ALA A 531 -57.17 199.02 30.81
C ALA A 531 -57.36 200.09 29.71
N LEU A 532 -57.84 199.69 28.52
CA LEU A 532 -58.36 200.55 27.45
C LEU A 532 -59.89 200.58 27.52
#